data_AF-A0ABD2XEB9-F1
#
_entry.id   AF-A0ABD2XEB9-F1
#
_cell.length_a   1.000
_cell.length_b   1.000
_cell.length_c   1.000
_cell.angle_alpha   90.00
_cell.angle_beta   90.00
_cell.angle_gamma   90.00
#
_symmetry.space_group_name_H-M   'P 1'
#
loop_
_entity.id
_entity.type
_entity.pdbx_description
1 polymer ?
#
loop_
_entity_poly.entity_id
_entity_poly.type
_entity_poly.pdbx_seq_one_letter_code
_entity_poly.pdbx_strand_id
1 'polypeptide(L)'
;MSTKAALLLALALMAVIGVANSQRIVENMLKNKALVDKKIKCILNEGYCDFVGKLIIKRLPEVLHNDCNSCSSFERQASQTLRSFMEREHSAEWERIIAMY
;
A
#
# COMPACT_ATOMS: atom_id res chain seq x y z
N MET A 1 -25.35 2.22 37.35
CA MET A 1 -24.68 1.94 36.05
C MET A 1 -23.54 0.97 36.33
N SER A 2 -23.71 -0.30 35.98
CA SER A 2 -22.86 -1.39 36.48
C SER A 2 -21.43 -1.28 35.96
N THR A 3 -20.44 -1.47 36.82
CA THR A 3 -18.98 -1.45 36.52
C THR A 3 -18.59 -2.33 35.32
N LYS A 4 -19.36 -3.38 35.04
CA LYS A 4 -19.23 -4.22 33.84
C LYS A 4 -19.46 -3.46 32.53
N ALA A 5 -20.42 -2.53 32.49
CA ALA A 5 -20.69 -1.71 31.31
C ALA A 5 -19.55 -0.72 31.04
N ALA A 6 -18.97 -0.15 32.09
CA ALA A 6 -17.80 0.73 31.97
C ALA A 6 -16.55 -0.01 31.48
N LEU A 7 -16.32 -1.24 31.95
CA LEU A 7 -15.23 -2.12 31.48
C LEU A 7 -15.40 -2.53 30.01
N LEU A 8 -16.63 -2.87 29.60
CA LEU A 8 -16.93 -3.22 28.21
C LEU A 8 -16.74 -2.03 27.27
N LEU A 9 -17.15 -0.82 27.68
CA LEU A 9 -16.91 0.41 26.92
C LEU A 9 -15.42 0.77 26.82
N ALA A 10 -14.66 0.60 27.89
CA ALA A 10 -13.22 0.85 27.90
C ALA A 10 -12.45 -0.13 26.98
N LEU A 11 -12.85 -1.41 26.97
CA LEU A 11 -12.27 -2.41 26.07
C LEU A 11 -12.62 -2.13 24.59
N ALA A 12 -13.85 -1.70 24.32
CA ALA A 12 -14.27 -1.31 22.98
C ALA A 12 -13.47 -0.10 22.45
N LEU A 13 -13.17 0.89 23.30
CA LEU A 13 -12.35 2.05 22.93
C LEU A 13 -10.88 1.68 22.66
N MET A 14 -10.29 0.78 23.45
CA MET A 14 -8.91 0.34 23.27
C MET A 14 -8.69 -0.44 21.97
N ALA A 15 -9.70 -1.19 21.51
CA ALA A 15 -9.65 -1.92 20.24
C ALA A 15 -9.55 -0.99 19.01
N VAL A 16 -10.04 0.26 19.11
CA VAL A 16 -9.99 1.24 18.00
C VAL A 16 -8.58 1.81 17.80
N ILE A 17 -7.75 1.83 18.84
CA ILE A 17 -6.44 2.51 18.83
C ILE A 17 -5.34 1.65 18.17
N GLY A 18 -5.59 0.35 17.95
CA GLY A 18 -4.57 -0.62 17.53
C GLY A 18 -4.12 -0.62 16.06
N VAL A 19 -4.62 0.26 15.17
CA VAL A 19 -4.46 0.09 13.69
C VAL A 19 -3.62 1.17 13.00
N ALA A 20 -3.13 2.20 13.70
CA ALA A 20 -2.70 3.44 13.03
C ALA A 20 -1.21 3.59 12.65
N ASN A 21 -0.31 2.65 12.96
CA ASN A 21 1.13 2.98 12.95
C ASN A 21 1.91 2.65 11.66
N SER A 22 1.47 1.66 10.86
CA SER A 22 2.25 1.20 9.68
C SER A 22 1.99 1.99 8.40
N GLN A 23 0.79 2.58 8.22
CA GLN A 23 0.45 3.31 6.99
C GLN A 23 1.27 4.58 6.78
N ARG A 24 1.67 5.25 7.88
CA ARG A 24 2.44 6.52 7.82
C ARG A 24 3.76 6.38 7.05
N ILE A 25 4.36 5.20 7.01
CA ILE A 25 5.63 4.98 6.31
C ILE A 25 5.44 5.11 4.80
N VAL A 26 4.45 4.40 4.24
CA VAL A 26 4.17 4.41 2.80
C VAL A 26 3.78 5.80 2.34
N GLU A 27 2.87 6.46 3.05
CA GLU A 27 2.43 7.82 2.76
C GLU A 27 3.57 8.85 2.80
N ASN A 28 4.51 8.70 3.74
CA ASN A 28 5.68 9.58 3.81
C ASN A 28 6.63 9.36 2.62
N MET A 29 6.79 8.14 2.13
CA MET A 29 7.60 7.85 0.94
C MET A 29 6.98 8.44 -0.32
N LEU A 30 5.64 8.41 -0.44
CA LEU A 30 4.90 8.96 -1.58
C LEU A 30 5.06 10.48 -1.75
N LYS A 31 5.42 11.21 -0.68
CA LYS A 31 5.74 12.65 -0.77
C LYS A 31 7.01 12.93 -1.58
N ASN A 32 7.89 11.95 -1.76
CA ASN A 32 9.10 12.11 -2.55
C ASN A 32 8.83 11.76 -4.03
N LYS A 33 8.45 12.77 -4.82
CA LYS A 33 8.16 12.61 -6.26
C LYS A 33 9.30 11.96 -7.03
N ALA A 34 10.55 12.34 -6.77
CA ALA A 34 11.71 11.75 -7.44
C ALA A 34 11.89 10.26 -7.14
N LEU A 35 11.47 9.81 -5.94
CA LEU A 35 11.44 8.39 -5.61
C LEU A 35 10.30 7.69 -6.35
N VAL A 36 9.09 8.25 -6.32
CA VAL A 36 7.91 7.72 -7.02
C VAL A 36 8.20 7.55 -8.51
N ASP A 37 8.71 8.58 -9.18
CA ASP A 37 9.06 8.56 -10.60
C ASP A 37 10.08 7.47 -10.92
N LYS A 38 11.08 7.28 -10.06
CA LYS A 38 12.06 6.19 -10.22
C LYS A 38 11.41 4.81 -10.11
N LYS A 39 10.44 4.63 -9.21
CA LYS A 39 9.71 3.35 -9.07
C LYS A 39 8.82 3.10 -10.26
N ILE A 40 8.07 4.10 -10.72
CA ILE A 40 7.23 4.01 -11.93
C ILE A 40 8.09 3.63 -13.14
N LYS A 41 9.21 4.34 -13.37
CA LYS A 41 10.14 4.02 -14.46
C LYS A 41 10.75 2.62 -14.33
N CYS A 42 11.09 2.16 -13.13
CA CYS A 42 11.52 0.77 -12.95
C CYS A 42 10.43 -0.21 -13.39
N ILE A 43 9.17 -0.03 -12.94
CA ILE A 43 8.07 -0.95 -13.24
C ILE A 43 7.78 -0.99 -14.74
N LEU A 44 7.81 0.17 -15.41
CA LEU A 44 7.63 0.30 -16.85
C LEU A 44 8.86 -0.09 -17.69
N ASN A 45 9.95 -0.54 -17.06
CA ASN A 45 11.22 -0.87 -17.71
C ASN A 45 11.86 0.32 -18.48
N GLU A 46 11.68 1.54 -17.98
CA GLU A 46 12.18 2.80 -18.54
C GLU A 46 13.34 3.41 -17.72
N GLY A 47 13.85 2.70 -16.71
CA GLY A 47 14.90 3.23 -15.85
C GLY A 47 15.53 2.20 -14.92
N TYR A 48 16.51 2.64 -14.13
CA TYR A 48 17.20 1.80 -13.16
C TYR A 48 16.23 1.21 -12.14
N CYS A 49 16.31 -0.10 -11.95
CA CYS A 49 15.52 -0.80 -10.96
C CYS A 49 16.37 -1.40 -9.83
N ASP A 50 16.18 -0.85 -8.63
CA ASP A 50 16.81 -1.35 -7.41
C ASP A 50 16.10 -2.59 -6.85
N PHE A 51 16.61 -3.11 -5.74
CA PHE A 51 16.05 -4.28 -5.08
C PHE A 51 14.56 -4.10 -4.70
N VAL A 52 14.20 -2.92 -4.18
CA VAL A 52 12.81 -2.63 -3.78
C VAL A 52 11.88 -2.61 -5.00
N GLY A 53 12.29 -1.99 -6.11
CA GLY A 53 11.51 -1.99 -7.35
C GLY A 53 11.29 -3.41 -7.89
N LYS A 54 12.32 -4.26 -7.85
CA LYS A 54 12.20 -5.68 -8.26
C LYS A 54 11.23 -6.46 -7.37
N LEU A 55 11.21 -6.18 -6.06
CA LEU A 55 10.23 -6.78 -5.15
C LEU A 55 8.81 -6.34 -5.49
N ILE A 56 8.59 -5.06 -5.80
CA ILE A 56 7.28 -4.54 -6.23
C ILE A 56 6.82 -5.28 -7.48
N ILE A 57 7.66 -5.33 -8.53
CA ILE A 57 7.36 -6.05 -9.78
C ILE A 57 6.99 -7.51 -9.51
N LYS A 58 7.73 -8.20 -8.64
CA LYS A 58 7.46 -9.60 -8.27
C LYS A 58 6.10 -9.77 -7.58
N ARG A 59 5.63 -8.75 -6.84
CA ARG A 59 4.35 -8.77 -6.13
C ARG A 59 3.17 -8.31 -6.99
N LEU A 60 3.40 -7.55 -8.07
CA LEU A 60 2.33 -7.00 -8.90
C LEU A 60 1.31 -8.04 -9.41
N PRO A 61 1.71 -9.20 -9.96
CA PRO A 61 0.73 -10.20 -10.42
C PRO A 61 -0.23 -10.65 -9.31
N GLU A 62 0.28 -10.84 -8.10
CA GLU A 62 -0.50 -11.26 -6.95
C GLU A 62 -1.44 -10.14 -6.47
N VAL A 63 -0.98 -8.90 -6.48
CA VAL A 63 -1.77 -7.71 -6.13
C VAL A 63 -2.89 -7.44 -7.15
N LEU A 64 -2.62 -7.64 -8.44
CA LEU A 64 -3.53 -7.31 -9.53
C LEU A 64 -4.56 -8.41 -9.78
N HIS A 65 -4.15 -9.68 -9.79
CA HIS A 65 -5.02 -10.79 -10.21
C HIS A 65 -5.67 -11.54 -9.04
N ASN A 66 -5.01 -11.57 -7.88
CA ASN A 66 -5.45 -12.37 -6.74
C ASN A 66 -5.81 -11.51 -5.53
N ASP A 67 -6.02 -10.21 -5.71
CA ASP A 67 -6.32 -9.24 -4.64
C ASP A 67 -5.38 -9.39 -3.43
N CYS A 68 -4.11 -9.68 -3.73
CA CYS A 68 -3.05 -9.85 -2.75
C CYS A 68 -3.30 -11.00 -1.73
N ASN A 69 -3.94 -12.10 -2.12
CA ASN A 69 -4.35 -13.19 -1.24
C ASN A 69 -3.23 -13.88 -0.45
N SER A 70 -2.00 -13.90 -0.96
CA SER A 70 -0.82 -14.43 -0.26
C SER A 70 0.04 -13.35 0.41
N CYS A 71 -0.39 -12.09 0.37
CA CYS A 71 0.34 -10.98 0.96
C CYS A 71 0.14 -10.89 2.48
N SER A 72 1.18 -10.40 3.16
CA SER A 72 1.09 -9.97 4.55
C SER A 72 0.08 -8.83 4.73
N SER A 73 -0.39 -8.63 5.96
CA SER A 73 -1.33 -7.54 6.30
C SER A 73 -0.78 -6.15 5.96
N PHE A 74 0.54 -5.96 6.09
CA PHE A 74 1.21 -4.73 5.68
C PHE A 74 1.23 -4.56 4.16
N GLU A 75 1.63 -5.59 3.41
CA GLU A 75 1.66 -5.55 1.95
C GLU A 75 0.28 -5.26 1.35
N ARG A 76 -0.80 -5.82 1.92
CA ARG A 76 -2.18 -5.53 1.49
C ARG A 76 -2.57 -4.08 1.71
N GLN A 77 -2.29 -3.53 2.89
CA GLN A 77 -2.59 -2.12 3.16
C GLN A 77 -1.75 -1.19 2.28
N ALA A 78 -0.46 -1.49 2.14
CA ALA A 78 0.43 -0.74 1.26
C ALA A 78 -0.03 -0.80 -0.20
N SER A 79 -0.45 -1.97 -0.70
CA SER A 79 -0.92 -2.10 -2.08
C SER A 79 -2.20 -1.30 -2.34
N GLN A 80 -3.14 -1.27 -1.39
CA GLN A 80 -4.35 -0.45 -1.47
C GLN A 80 -4.02 1.05 -1.49
N THR A 81 -3.13 1.51 -0.60
CA THR A 81 -2.66 2.90 -0.57
C THR A 81 -1.96 3.28 -1.87
N LEU A 82 -1.05 2.44 -2.35
CA LEU A 82 -0.30 2.67 -3.59
C LEU A 82 -1.21 2.67 -4.81
N ARG A 83 -2.18 1.75 -4.91
CA ARG A 83 -3.19 1.72 -5.97
C ARG A 83 -3.98 3.02 -6.00
N SER A 84 -4.53 3.42 -4.85
CA SER A 84 -5.32 4.65 -4.74
C SER A 84 -4.51 5.89 -5.08
N PHE A 85 -3.21 5.90 -4.74
CA PHE A 85 -2.30 6.98 -5.11
C PHE A 85 -2.04 7.01 -6.62
N MET A 86 -1.72 5.86 -7.23
CA MET A 86 -1.46 5.75 -8.68
C MET A 86 -2.69 6.14 -9.50
N GLU A 87 -3.89 5.67 -9.14
CA GLU A 87 -5.13 5.99 -9.84
C GLU A 87 -5.46 7.49 -9.81
N ARG A 88 -5.10 8.19 -8.72
CA ARG A 88 -5.39 9.62 -8.56
C ARG A 88 -4.31 10.54 -9.13
N GLU A 89 -3.05 10.20 -8.94
CA GLU A 89 -1.92 11.10 -9.23
C GLU A 89 -1.09 10.69 -10.47
N HIS A 90 -1.19 9.43 -10.92
CA HIS A 90 -0.40 8.85 -12.00
C HIS A 90 -1.24 7.88 -12.87
N SER A 91 -2.46 8.29 -13.24
CA SER A 91 -3.44 7.41 -13.87
C SER A 91 -2.97 6.86 -15.22
N ALA A 92 -2.29 7.68 -16.03
CA ALA A 92 -1.74 7.26 -17.31
C ALA A 92 -0.67 6.16 -17.15
N GLU A 93 0.25 6.32 -16.20
CA GLU A 93 1.25 5.30 -15.89
C GLU A 93 0.62 4.06 -15.26
N TRP A 94 -0.42 4.22 -14.45
CA TRP A 94 -1.17 3.11 -13.87
C TRP A 94 -1.82 2.23 -14.93
N GLU A 95 -2.49 2.81 -15.93
CA GLU A 95 -3.07 2.08 -17.05
C GLU A 95 -2.00 1.31 -17.84
N ARG A 96 -0.84 1.94 -18.08
CA ARG A 96 0.29 1.28 -18.74
C ARG A 96 0.82 0.10 -17.93
N ILE A 97 0.92 0.23 -16.60
CA ILE A 97 1.36 -0.85 -15.72
C ILE A 97 0.36 -2.00 -15.74
N ILE A 98 -0.95 -1.73 -15.63
CA ILE A 98 -1.98 -2.78 -15.68
C ILE A 98 -1.91 -3.53 -17.02
N ALA A 99 -1.73 -2.82 -18.14
CA ALA A 99 -1.65 -3.45 -19.46
C ALA A 99 -0.45 -4.42 -19.63
N MET A 100 0.53 -4.42 -18.72
CA MET A 100 1.66 -5.35 -18.73
C MET A 100 1.35 -6.70 -18.05
N TYR A 101 0.24 -6.82 -17.32
CA TYR A 101 -0.13 -8.01 -16.52
C TYR A 101 -1.48 -8.57 -16.96
#